data_AF-N1PMT5-F1
#
_entry.id   AF-N1PMT5-F1
#
_cell.length_a   1.000
_cell.length_b   1.000
_cell.length_c   1.000
_cell.angle_alpha   90.00
_cell.angle_beta   90.00
_cell.angle_gamma   90.00
#
_symmetry.space_group_name_H-M   'P 1'
#
loop_
_entity.id
_entity.type
_entity.pdbx_description
1 polymer ?
#
loop_
_entity_poly.entity_id
_entity_poly.type
_entity_poly.pdbx_seq_one_letter_code
_entity_poly.pdbx_strand_id
1 'polypeptide(L)'
;FAQYNVAVEAPEYDADVYEKHLTSDGWTKDETDYLVTLYRECNGKWPVVADHYEFPGSERSMEDMKARFYTISAALLTLATPISSMTAADYGQYETLSNFNPEQETSRKRLAEGHLYRRGNEVDEESVLLGELQRIMLNQATLDSQREELRRRLDHPTPNTNSYQYNTSQALTGLWQQLLAQDRLKKNPRLRPTGNPAYDGTPGMAPMSARPRESIGGQSDAGIPSRRPTRDSLPSATPQSALPTDLSKADMARFGVVQTTDKLPSGISFASDKLSKPRTAKSTIQTEKIAAILQSVGVPELIPLPTPAVIEQFETIMNKVQIVLDMRKIAEKEEQELKVRQA
;
A
#
# COMPACT_ATOMS: atom_id res chain seq x y z
N PHE A 1 30.33 36.84 -42.47
CA PHE A 1 31.09 36.14 -41.42
C PHE A 1 31.35 37.01 -40.18
N ALA A 2 31.75 38.29 -40.31
CA ALA A 2 31.95 39.18 -39.15
C ALA A 2 30.71 39.38 -38.25
N GLN A 3 29.49 39.34 -38.81
CA GLN A 3 28.23 39.49 -38.07
C GLN A 3 27.94 38.35 -37.06
N TYR A 4 28.61 37.20 -37.19
CA TYR A 4 28.43 36.05 -36.30
C TYR A 4 29.50 35.96 -35.21
N ASN A 5 30.45 36.90 -35.17
CA ASN A 5 31.51 36.93 -34.17
C ASN A 5 31.03 37.69 -32.92
N VAL A 6 30.08 37.09 -32.19
CA VAL A 6 29.56 37.64 -30.93
C VAL A 6 30.54 37.26 -29.82
N ALA A 7 31.31 38.23 -29.33
CA ALA A 7 32.14 38.05 -28.15
C ALA A 7 31.24 37.96 -26.91
N VAL A 8 31.53 36.99 -26.05
CA VAL A 8 30.81 36.86 -24.77
C VAL A 8 31.38 37.86 -23.78
N GLU A 9 30.48 38.59 -23.12
CA GLU A 9 30.85 39.51 -22.05
C GLU A 9 31.24 38.69 -20.81
N ALA A 10 32.51 38.80 -20.41
CA ALA A 10 33.06 38.14 -19.24
C ALA A 10 33.34 39.20 -18.16
N PRO A 11 33.15 38.88 -16.87
CA PRO A 11 33.40 39.83 -15.80
C PRO A 11 34.87 40.24 -15.76
N GLU A 12 35.14 41.54 -15.63
CA GLU A 12 36.48 42.11 -15.46
C GLU A 12 36.57 42.78 -14.09
N TYR A 13 37.64 42.48 -13.34
CA TYR A 13 37.86 43.02 -12.01
C TYR A 13 39.35 43.20 -11.74
N ASP A 14 39.66 44.13 -10.83
CA ASP A 14 41.02 44.41 -10.39
C ASP A 14 41.34 43.68 -9.07
N ALA A 15 42.62 43.60 -8.72
CA ALA A 15 43.09 42.94 -7.50
C ALA A 15 42.41 43.50 -6.23
N ASP A 16 42.27 44.83 -6.15
CA ASP A 16 41.63 45.51 -5.03
C ASP A 16 40.14 45.17 -4.90
N VAL A 17 39.45 44.98 -6.02
CA VAL A 17 38.03 44.60 -6.05
C VAL A 17 37.88 43.16 -5.59
N TYR A 18 38.79 42.28 -6.02
CA TYR A 18 38.79 40.88 -5.63
C TYR A 18 38.93 40.71 -4.12
N GLU A 19 39.93 41.36 -3.51
CA GLU A 19 40.19 41.26 -2.07
C GLU A 19 39.04 41.80 -1.21
N LYS A 20 38.34 42.83 -1.67
CA LYS A 20 37.26 43.46 -0.89
C LYS A 20 35.91 42.77 -1.03
N HIS A 21 35.60 42.21 -2.21
CA HIS A 21 34.24 41.80 -2.55
C HIS A 21 34.11 40.38 -3.12
N LEU A 22 35.20 39.75 -3.58
CA LEU A 22 35.13 38.47 -4.31
C LEU A 22 35.84 37.30 -3.60
N THR A 23 36.38 37.51 -2.40
CA THR A 23 37.02 36.46 -1.61
C THR A 23 36.04 35.34 -1.24
N SER A 24 36.49 34.09 -1.32
CA SER A 24 35.71 32.91 -0.94
C SER A 24 36.62 31.85 -0.30
N ASP A 25 36.10 31.14 0.69
CA ASP A 25 36.86 30.12 1.44
C ASP A 25 37.30 28.93 0.59
N GLY A 26 36.58 28.66 -0.52
CA GLY A 26 36.83 27.52 -1.40
C GLY A 26 37.51 27.86 -2.72
N TRP A 27 37.79 29.13 -3.00
CA TRP A 27 38.32 29.58 -4.29
C TRP A 27 39.49 30.54 -4.13
N THR A 28 40.60 30.20 -4.75
CA THR A 28 41.75 31.12 -4.81
C THR A 28 41.55 32.16 -5.91
N LYS A 29 42.29 33.27 -5.81
CA LYS A 29 42.28 34.30 -6.85
C LYS A 29 42.74 33.74 -8.19
N ASP A 30 43.87 33.03 -8.18
CA ASP A 30 44.47 32.43 -9.38
C ASP A 30 43.51 31.44 -10.06
N GLU A 31 42.80 30.63 -9.28
CA GLU A 31 41.77 29.70 -9.79
C GLU A 31 40.57 30.46 -10.38
N THR A 32 40.16 31.55 -9.74
CA THR A 32 39.05 32.38 -10.24
C THR A 32 39.41 33.09 -11.54
N ASP A 33 40.62 33.64 -11.63
CA ASP A 33 41.15 34.30 -12.83
C ASP A 33 41.30 33.30 -13.99
N TYR A 34 41.74 32.07 -13.68
CA TYR A 34 41.78 30.96 -14.62
C TYR A 34 40.37 30.62 -15.15
N LEU A 35 39.37 30.49 -14.28
CA LEU A 35 37.99 30.22 -14.68
C LEU A 35 37.43 31.30 -15.62
N VAL A 36 37.65 32.58 -15.30
CA VAL A 36 37.15 33.71 -16.11
C VAL A 36 37.84 33.75 -17.47
N THR A 37 39.15 33.49 -17.52
CA THR A 37 39.92 33.40 -18.76
C THR A 37 39.43 32.25 -19.62
N LEU A 38 39.28 31.06 -19.02
CA LEU A 38 38.79 29.87 -19.71
C LEU A 38 37.36 30.07 -20.26
N TYR A 39 36.48 30.72 -19.49
CA TYR A 39 35.14 31.06 -19.95
C TYR A 39 35.16 31.95 -21.21
N ARG A 40 36.09 32.91 -21.28
CA ARG A 40 36.29 33.78 -22.44
C ARG A 40 36.82 32.99 -23.64
N GLU A 41 37.81 32.13 -23.44
CA GLU A 41 38.40 31.28 -24.49
C GLU A 41 37.39 30.27 -25.07
N CYS A 42 36.51 29.72 -24.22
CA CYS A 42 35.47 28.78 -24.62
C CYS A 42 34.18 29.47 -25.13
N ASN A 43 34.17 30.79 -25.32
CA ASN A 43 33.01 31.58 -25.75
C ASN A 43 31.74 31.30 -24.91
N GLY A 44 31.89 31.18 -23.58
CA GLY A 44 30.80 30.98 -22.63
C GLY A 44 30.09 29.62 -22.69
N LYS A 45 30.64 28.64 -23.42
CA LYS A 45 30.05 27.31 -23.53
C LYS A 45 30.42 26.44 -22.33
N TRP A 46 29.57 26.42 -21.30
CA TRP A 46 29.77 25.65 -20.08
C TRP A 46 30.20 24.18 -20.26
N PRO A 47 29.64 23.40 -21.20
CA PRO A 47 30.13 22.03 -21.45
C PRO A 47 31.59 21.97 -21.86
N VAL A 48 32.06 22.93 -22.66
CA VAL A 48 33.45 23.01 -23.12
C VAL A 48 34.35 23.53 -22.00
N VAL A 49 33.90 24.54 -21.27
CA VAL A 49 34.62 25.06 -20.09
C VAL A 49 34.88 23.94 -19.09
N ALA A 50 33.85 23.13 -18.79
CA ALA A 50 33.98 22.04 -17.83
C ALA A 50 34.90 20.91 -18.32
N ASP A 51 34.92 20.64 -19.62
CA ASP A 51 35.80 19.62 -20.22
C ASP A 51 37.27 20.08 -20.26
N HIS A 52 37.50 21.38 -20.43
CA HIS A 52 38.83 21.97 -20.48
C HIS A 52 39.34 22.48 -19.12
N TYR A 53 38.56 22.33 -18.05
CA TYR A 53 38.93 22.84 -16.73
C TYR A 53 39.98 21.94 -16.08
N GLU A 54 41.23 22.38 -16.10
CA GLU A 54 42.36 21.68 -15.49
C GLU A 54 43.11 22.62 -14.53
N PHE A 55 42.62 22.72 -13.30
CA PHE A 55 43.31 23.47 -12.25
C PHE A 55 44.01 22.50 -11.25
N PRO A 56 45.33 22.62 -11.02
CA PRO A 56 46.05 21.70 -10.14
C PRO A 56 45.48 21.66 -8.71
N GLY A 57 45.09 20.48 -8.26
CA GLY A 57 44.60 20.25 -6.90
C GLY A 57 43.13 20.62 -6.65
N SER A 58 42.36 20.91 -7.70
CA SER A 58 40.93 21.23 -7.60
C SER A 58 40.14 20.47 -8.67
N GLU A 59 39.33 19.49 -8.26
CA GLU A 59 38.33 18.86 -9.13
C GLU A 59 36.98 19.50 -8.89
N ARG A 60 36.46 20.23 -9.88
CA ARG A 60 35.22 21.00 -9.77
C ARG A 60 34.16 20.49 -10.71
N SER A 61 32.93 20.42 -10.21
CA SER A 61 31.78 20.17 -11.08
C SER A 61 31.45 21.41 -11.91
N MET A 62 30.80 21.22 -13.05
CA MET A 62 30.29 22.32 -13.87
C MET A 62 29.42 23.30 -13.08
N GLU A 63 28.59 22.80 -12.15
CA GLU A 63 27.68 23.65 -11.41
C GLU A 63 28.40 24.45 -10.31
N ASP A 64 29.49 23.93 -9.75
CA ASP A 64 30.34 24.66 -8.79
C ASP A 64 31.09 25.81 -9.50
N MET A 65 31.64 25.55 -10.69
CA MET A 65 32.23 26.60 -11.55
C MET A 65 31.21 27.70 -11.90
N LYS A 66 29.98 27.31 -12.27
CA LYS A 66 28.89 28.27 -12.51
C LYS A 66 28.54 29.08 -11.28
N ALA A 67 28.42 28.44 -10.12
CA ALA A 67 28.11 29.12 -8.87
C ALA A 67 29.15 30.20 -8.56
N ARG A 68 30.44 29.89 -8.71
CA ARG A 68 31.51 30.86 -8.54
C ARG A 68 31.39 32.03 -9.53
N PHE A 69 31.26 31.72 -10.81
CA PHE A 69 31.17 32.73 -11.88
C PHE A 69 29.96 33.66 -11.70
N TYR A 70 28.79 33.12 -11.37
CA TYR A 70 27.57 33.91 -11.15
C TYR A 70 27.65 34.75 -9.89
N THR A 71 28.28 34.25 -8.82
CA THR A 71 28.51 35.04 -7.59
C THR A 71 29.37 36.28 -7.90
N ILE A 72 30.44 36.10 -8.67
CA ILE A 72 31.32 37.21 -9.07
C ILE A 72 30.59 38.18 -9.98
N SER A 73 29.85 37.66 -10.96
CA SER A 73 29.06 38.47 -11.90
C SER A 73 28.01 39.30 -11.16
N ALA A 74 27.32 38.72 -10.18
CA ALA A 74 26.35 39.42 -9.35
C ALA A 74 27.02 40.51 -8.50
N ALA A 75 28.14 40.21 -7.84
CA ALA A 75 28.88 41.18 -7.04
C ALA A 75 29.37 42.37 -7.88
N LEU A 76 29.93 42.11 -9.06
CA LEU A 76 30.37 43.17 -9.97
C LEU A 76 29.22 43.99 -10.52
N LEU A 77 28.08 43.36 -10.80
CA LEU A 77 26.88 44.06 -11.23
C LEU A 77 26.39 45.02 -10.14
N THR A 78 26.39 44.61 -8.86
CA THR A 78 26.02 45.51 -7.74
C THR A 78 27.01 46.65 -7.52
N LEU A 79 28.29 46.45 -7.83
CA LEU A 79 29.33 47.45 -7.70
C LEU A 79 29.24 48.49 -8.83
N ALA A 80 28.96 48.04 -10.05
CA ALA A 80 28.79 48.91 -11.21
C ALA A 80 27.47 49.69 -11.13
N THR A 81 26.37 49.01 -10.78
CA THR A 81 25.04 49.61 -10.62
C THR A 81 24.45 49.21 -9.26
N PRO A 82 24.49 50.11 -8.27
CA PRO A 82 23.86 49.87 -6.97
C PRO A 82 22.38 49.49 -7.14
N ILE A 83 21.88 48.60 -6.28
CA ILE A 83 20.51 48.05 -6.36
C ILE A 83 19.45 49.15 -6.46
N SER A 84 19.64 50.26 -5.74
CA SER A 84 18.72 51.42 -5.76
C SER A 84 18.62 52.13 -7.12
N SER A 85 19.60 51.91 -8.01
CA SER A 85 19.70 52.53 -9.33
C SER A 85 19.60 51.54 -10.49
N MET A 86 19.37 50.25 -10.21
CA MET A 86 19.25 49.23 -11.25
C MET A 86 17.98 49.41 -12.08
N THR A 87 18.08 49.13 -13.38
CA THR A 87 16.89 48.97 -14.22
C THR A 87 16.18 47.65 -13.89
N ALA A 88 14.93 47.50 -14.33
CA ALA A 88 14.18 46.26 -14.12
C ALA A 88 14.86 45.03 -14.77
N ALA A 89 15.56 45.24 -15.89
CA ALA A 89 16.31 44.18 -16.57
C ALA A 89 17.56 43.78 -15.76
N ASP A 90 18.33 44.77 -15.30
CA ASP A 90 19.55 44.52 -14.50
C ASP A 90 19.23 43.84 -13.18
N TYR A 91 18.13 44.27 -12.53
CA TYR A 91 17.66 43.65 -11.30
C TYR A 91 17.23 42.19 -11.51
N GLY A 92 16.52 41.89 -12.60
CA GLY A 92 16.15 40.52 -12.95
C GLY A 92 17.38 39.63 -13.21
N GLN A 93 18.41 40.17 -13.86
CA GLN A 93 19.67 39.47 -14.05
C GLN A 93 20.39 39.25 -12.71
N TYR A 94 20.49 40.27 -11.86
CA TYR A 94 21.06 40.17 -10.53
C TYR A 94 20.36 39.09 -9.69
N GLU A 95 19.03 39.07 -9.69
CA GLU A 95 18.22 38.09 -8.97
C GLU A 95 18.49 36.67 -9.48
N THR A 96 18.56 36.50 -10.80
CA THR A 96 18.85 35.19 -11.42
C THR A 96 20.25 34.69 -11.05
N LEU A 97 21.25 35.57 -11.07
CA LEU A 97 22.63 35.22 -10.74
C LEU A 97 22.80 34.93 -9.23
N SER A 98 22.16 35.73 -8.37
CA SER A 98 22.27 35.62 -6.92
C SER A 98 21.56 34.39 -6.34
N ASN A 99 20.47 33.96 -6.99
CA ASN A 99 19.67 32.81 -6.55
C ASN A 99 20.14 31.47 -7.14
N PHE A 100 21.25 31.45 -7.88
CA PHE A 100 21.76 30.21 -8.44
C PHE A 100 22.20 29.24 -7.34
N ASN A 101 21.60 28.05 -7.32
CA ASN A 101 21.94 27.00 -6.37
C ASN A 101 22.55 25.77 -7.09
N PRO A 102 23.83 25.44 -6.84
CA PRO A 102 24.52 24.35 -7.53
C PRO A 102 23.91 22.96 -7.22
N GLU A 103 23.41 22.73 -6.00
CA GLU A 103 22.78 21.46 -5.62
C GLU A 103 21.45 21.26 -6.35
N GLN A 104 20.63 22.31 -6.41
CA GLN A 104 19.37 22.27 -7.13
C GLN A 104 19.60 22.04 -8.63
N GLU A 105 20.56 22.73 -9.22
CA GLU A 105 20.90 22.55 -10.64
C GLU A 105 21.42 21.13 -10.93
N THR A 106 22.24 20.58 -10.03
CA THR A 106 22.71 19.19 -10.12
C THR A 106 21.54 18.20 -10.05
N SER A 107 20.61 18.41 -9.12
CA SER A 107 19.42 17.57 -8.99
C SER A 107 18.51 17.66 -10.23
N ARG A 108 18.37 18.86 -10.80
CA ARG A 108 17.60 19.12 -12.01
C ARG A 108 18.21 18.44 -13.22
N LYS A 109 19.54 18.54 -13.38
CA LYS A 109 20.28 17.84 -14.44
C LYS A 109 20.13 16.33 -14.34
N ARG A 110 20.25 15.78 -13.13
CA ARG A 110 20.06 14.35 -12.87
C ARG A 110 18.63 13.88 -13.21
N LEU A 111 17.62 14.68 -12.90
CA LEU A 111 16.24 14.38 -13.27
C LEU A 111 16.05 14.39 -14.79
N ALA A 112 16.57 15.40 -15.48
CA ALA A 112 16.51 15.51 -16.93
C ALA A 112 17.24 14.35 -17.62
N GLU A 113 18.40 13.94 -17.10
CA GLU A 113 19.14 12.77 -17.54
C GLU A 113 18.31 11.49 -17.37
N GLY A 114 17.64 11.32 -16.23
CA GLY A 114 16.73 10.21 -16.00
C GLY A 114 15.57 10.16 -17.00
N HIS A 115 15.02 11.32 -17.39
CA HIS A 115 13.99 11.38 -18.43
C HIS A 115 14.52 11.11 -19.84
N LEU A 116 15.75 11.57 -20.14
CA LEU A 116 16.37 11.38 -21.45
C LEU A 116 16.63 9.90 -21.73
N TYR A 117 17.07 9.15 -20.72
CA TYR A 117 17.38 7.73 -20.83
C TYR A 117 16.23 6.81 -20.41
N ARG A 118 15.05 7.35 -20.14
CA ARG A 118 13.87 6.58 -19.75
C ARG A 118 13.44 5.65 -20.89
N ARG A 119 13.30 4.36 -20.61
CA ARG A 119 12.84 3.40 -21.61
C ARG A 119 11.31 3.36 -21.66
N GLY A 120 10.76 3.06 -22.84
CA GLY A 120 9.30 2.98 -23.03
C GLY A 120 8.62 1.93 -22.12
N ASN A 121 9.26 0.77 -21.91
CA ASN A 121 8.73 -0.26 -21.00
C ASN A 121 8.67 0.21 -19.54
N GLU A 122 9.64 1.03 -19.10
CA GLU A 122 9.65 1.60 -17.75
C GLU A 122 8.52 2.62 -17.57
N VAL A 123 8.19 3.40 -18.62
CA VAL A 123 7.03 4.32 -18.61
C VAL A 123 5.73 3.55 -18.42
N ASP A 124 5.55 2.47 -19.18
CA ASP A 124 4.32 1.67 -19.12
C ASP A 124 4.16 1.04 -17.73
N GLU A 125 5.23 0.47 -17.17
CA GLU A 125 5.23 -0.07 -15.81
C GLU A 125 4.93 1.00 -14.76
N GLU A 126 5.60 2.15 -14.79
CA GLU A 126 5.33 3.27 -13.88
C GLU A 126 3.86 3.72 -13.95
N SER A 127 3.29 3.78 -15.16
CA SER A 127 1.89 4.18 -15.35
C SER A 127 0.91 3.19 -14.69
N VAL A 128 1.20 1.89 -14.78
CA VAL A 128 0.41 0.83 -14.13
C VAL A 128 0.56 0.93 -12.61
N LEU A 129 1.78 1.12 -12.11
CA LEU A 129 2.05 1.27 -10.67
C LEU A 129 1.34 2.49 -10.08
N LEU A 130 1.33 3.62 -10.79
CA LEU A 130 0.59 4.81 -10.36
C LEU A 130 -0.92 4.58 -10.31
N GLY A 131 -1.47 3.86 -11.30
CA GLY A 131 -2.88 3.47 -11.31
C GLY A 131 -3.25 2.57 -10.12
N GLU A 132 -2.41 1.57 -9.82
CA GLU A 132 -2.61 0.70 -8.65
C GLU A 132 -2.42 1.45 -7.33
N LEU A 133 -1.44 2.36 -7.24
CA LEU A 133 -1.26 3.22 -6.06
C LEU A 133 -2.51 4.07 -5.81
N GLN A 134 -3.03 4.72 -6.84
CA GLN A 134 -4.26 5.50 -6.74
C GLN A 134 -5.44 4.63 -6.27
N ARG A 135 -5.55 3.40 -6.81
CA ARG A 135 -6.57 2.43 -6.40
C ARG A 135 -6.42 2.04 -4.93
N ILE A 136 -5.20 1.77 -4.46
CA ILE A 136 -4.90 1.47 -3.05
C ILE A 136 -5.28 2.66 -2.17
N MET A 137 -4.88 3.88 -2.53
CA MET A 137 -5.21 5.09 -1.77
C MET A 137 -6.71 5.31 -1.66
N LEU A 138 -7.47 5.08 -2.73
CA LEU A 138 -8.93 5.18 -2.70
C LEU A 138 -9.56 4.10 -1.81
N ASN A 139 -9.02 2.88 -1.86
CA ASN A 139 -9.52 1.77 -1.04
C ASN A 139 -9.13 1.92 0.44
N GLN A 140 -8.04 2.61 0.76
CA GLN A 140 -7.57 2.85 2.12
C GLN A 140 -8.65 3.52 2.98
N ALA A 141 -9.33 4.53 2.45
CA ALA A 141 -10.43 5.20 3.15
C ALA A 141 -11.59 4.25 3.47
N THR A 142 -11.89 3.33 2.55
CA THR A 142 -12.93 2.30 2.75
C THR A 142 -12.50 1.30 3.81
N LEU A 143 -11.25 0.82 3.78
CA LEU A 143 -10.70 -0.09 4.77
C LEU A 143 -10.65 0.54 6.18
N ASP A 144 -10.31 1.82 6.28
CA ASP A 144 -10.26 2.52 7.56
C ASP A 144 -11.67 2.73 8.15
N SER A 145 -12.67 3.04 7.31
CA SER A 145 -14.08 3.07 7.72
C SER A 145 -14.56 1.68 8.20
N GLN A 146 -14.25 0.63 7.45
CA GLN A 146 -14.61 -0.75 7.83
C GLN A 146 -13.93 -1.17 9.15
N ARG A 147 -12.67 -0.76 9.37
CA ARG A 147 -11.94 -0.99 10.62
C ARG A 147 -12.57 -0.24 11.79
N GLU A 148 -12.96 1.01 11.60
CA GLU A 148 -13.65 1.79 12.64
C GLU A 148 -15.00 1.16 12.99
N GLU A 149 -15.77 0.73 12.00
CA GLU A 149 -17.03 0.02 12.23
C GLU A 149 -16.81 -1.29 13.00
N LEU A 150 -15.79 -2.07 12.65
CA LEU A 150 -15.44 -3.28 13.39
C LEU A 150 -15.06 -2.96 14.84
N ARG A 151 -14.23 -1.96 15.08
CA ARG A 151 -13.88 -1.52 16.44
C ARG A 151 -15.12 -1.12 17.23
N ARG A 152 -16.02 -0.36 16.61
CA ARG A 152 -17.28 0.04 17.23
C ARG A 152 -18.21 -1.14 17.54
N ARG A 153 -18.19 -2.21 16.73
CA ARG A 153 -18.96 -3.44 16.98
C ARG A 153 -18.32 -4.31 18.07
N LEU A 154 -16.99 -4.33 18.13
CA LEU A 154 -16.20 -5.05 19.15
C LEU A 154 -16.25 -4.36 20.52
N ASP A 155 -16.28 -3.03 20.55
CA ASP A 155 -16.64 -2.22 21.72
C ASP A 155 -18.14 -2.37 22.00
N HIS A 156 -18.51 -3.52 22.56
CA HIS A 156 -19.75 -3.63 23.30
C HIS A 156 -19.58 -2.81 24.59
N PRO A 157 -20.53 -1.93 24.96
CA PRO A 157 -20.48 -1.28 26.25
C PRO A 157 -20.52 -2.37 27.32
N THR A 158 -19.40 -2.58 28.01
CA THR A 158 -19.39 -3.38 29.24
C THR A 158 -20.34 -2.70 30.20
N PRO A 159 -21.45 -3.33 30.62
CA PRO A 159 -22.38 -2.68 31.53
C PRO A 159 -21.64 -2.37 32.83
N ASN A 160 -21.35 -1.08 33.06
CA ASN A 160 -20.79 -0.57 34.32
C ASN A 160 -21.88 -0.46 35.40
N THR A 161 -22.92 -1.30 35.32
CA THR A 161 -24.01 -1.33 36.27
C THR A 161 -23.91 -2.62 37.06
N ASN A 162 -23.83 -2.50 38.39
CA ASN A 162 -23.94 -3.63 39.29
C ASN A 162 -25.23 -4.39 38.95
N SER A 163 -25.08 -5.61 38.40
CA SER A 163 -26.17 -6.51 38.03
C SER A 163 -27.15 -6.80 39.17
N TYR A 164 -26.72 -6.56 40.41
CA TYR A 164 -27.52 -6.64 41.64
C TYR A 164 -28.71 -5.67 41.71
N GLN A 165 -28.73 -4.56 40.94
CA GLN A 165 -29.86 -3.62 40.95
C GLN A 165 -31.06 -4.10 40.13
N TYR A 166 -30.92 -5.15 39.31
CA TYR A 166 -31.98 -5.65 38.43
C TYR A 166 -32.42 -7.09 38.74
N ASN A 167 -32.11 -7.59 39.94
CA ASN A 167 -32.46 -8.96 40.35
C ASN A 167 -33.96 -9.16 40.66
N THR A 168 -34.76 -8.10 40.69
CA THR A 168 -36.21 -8.22 40.92
C THR A 168 -36.97 -7.85 39.65
N SER A 169 -38.06 -8.58 39.39
CA SER A 169 -38.94 -8.31 38.25
C SER A 169 -39.48 -6.88 38.26
N GLN A 170 -39.68 -6.29 39.43
CA GLN A 170 -40.11 -4.88 39.59
C GLN A 170 -39.02 -3.89 39.14
N ALA A 171 -37.75 -4.14 39.51
CA ALA A 171 -36.64 -3.31 39.07
C ALA A 171 -36.40 -3.41 37.56
N LEU A 172 -36.62 -4.59 36.97
CA LEU A 172 -36.58 -4.81 35.53
C LEU A 172 -37.70 -4.06 34.79
N THR A 173 -38.92 -4.08 35.34
CA THR A 173 -40.04 -3.31 34.79
C THR A 173 -39.79 -1.79 34.85
N GLY A 174 -39.22 -1.30 35.95
CA GLY A 174 -38.81 0.11 36.07
C GLY A 174 -37.73 0.51 35.06
N LEU A 175 -36.72 -0.34 34.87
CA LEU A 175 -35.67 -0.13 33.86
C LEU A 175 -36.26 -0.10 32.43
N TRP A 176 -37.18 -1.02 32.14
CA TRP A 176 -37.86 -1.11 30.84
C TRP A 176 -38.64 0.18 30.52
N GLN A 177 -39.38 0.72 31.49
CA GLN A 177 -40.10 1.99 31.34
C GLN A 177 -39.15 3.16 31.11
N GLN A 178 -38.02 3.20 31.82
CA GLN A 178 -37.02 4.26 31.65
C GLN A 178 -36.34 4.20 30.27
N LEU A 179 -36.05 3.00 29.76
CA LEU A 179 -35.53 2.79 28.41
C LEU A 179 -36.53 3.20 27.33
N LEU A 180 -37.81 2.84 27.47
CA LEU A 180 -38.88 3.29 26.57
C LEU A 180 -39.02 4.82 26.55
N ALA A 181 -38.91 5.47 27.71
CA ALA A 181 -38.96 6.93 27.80
C ALA A 181 -37.73 7.59 27.14
N GLN A 182 -36.53 7.07 27.35
CA GLN A 182 -35.31 7.56 26.70
C GLN A 182 -35.31 7.32 25.19
N ASP A 183 -35.86 6.21 24.72
CA ASP A 183 -35.93 5.90 23.30
C ASP A 183 -36.94 6.80 22.56
N ARG A 184 -38.04 7.19 23.22
CA ARG A 184 -38.99 8.21 22.71
C ARG A 184 -38.37 9.60 22.53
N LEU A 185 -37.30 9.92 23.27
CA LEU A 185 -36.57 11.19 23.12
C LEU A 185 -35.60 11.19 21.92
N LYS A 186 -35.33 10.02 21.31
CA LYS A 186 -34.47 9.92 20.13
C LYS A 186 -35.27 10.18 18.86
N LYS A 187 -34.61 10.79 17.87
CA LYS A 187 -35.22 11.15 16.59
C LYS A 187 -35.77 9.95 15.79
N ASN A 188 -35.33 8.73 16.11
CA ASN A 188 -35.81 7.46 15.55
C ASN A 188 -35.94 6.40 16.66
N PRO A 189 -37.09 6.31 17.34
CA PRO A 189 -37.32 5.29 18.37
C PRO A 189 -37.33 3.88 17.74
N ARG A 190 -36.61 2.95 18.37
CA ARG A 190 -36.44 1.56 17.91
C ARG A 190 -37.17 0.55 18.79
N LEU A 191 -37.55 0.92 20.02
CA LEU A 191 -38.25 0.07 20.97
C LEU A 191 -39.76 0.30 20.88
N ARG A 192 -40.53 -0.79 20.83
CA ARG A 192 -41.99 -0.77 20.80
C ARG A 192 -42.55 -1.27 22.13
N PRO A 193 -43.62 -0.65 22.66
CA PRO A 193 -44.34 -1.18 23.82
C PRO A 193 -44.78 -2.62 23.57
N THR A 194 -44.71 -3.44 24.60
CA THR A 194 -45.10 -4.86 24.58
C THR A 194 -46.61 -5.05 24.47
N GLY A 195 -47.39 -4.01 24.79
CA GLY A 195 -48.85 -4.04 24.79
C GLY A 195 -49.45 -4.59 26.09
N ASN A 196 -48.62 -4.92 27.07
CA ASN A 196 -49.05 -5.42 28.37
C ASN A 196 -49.10 -4.27 29.40
N PRO A 197 -50.28 -3.87 29.91
CA PRO A 197 -50.43 -2.69 30.77
C PRO A 197 -49.71 -2.82 32.12
N ALA A 198 -49.41 -4.04 32.56
CA ALA A 198 -48.64 -4.31 33.78
C ALA A 198 -47.15 -3.95 33.66
N TYR A 199 -46.60 -3.91 32.44
CA TYR A 199 -45.18 -3.63 32.19
C TYR A 199 -44.94 -2.25 31.59
N ASP A 200 -45.79 -1.80 30.65
CA ASP A 200 -45.57 -0.56 29.91
C ASP A 200 -46.06 0.70 30.65
N GLY A 201 -46.88 0.55 31.70
CA GLY A 201 -47.54 1.66 32.40
C GLY A 201 -48.58 2.34 31.50
N THR A 202 -49.79 2.59 31.97
CA THR A 202 -50.90 3.10 31.13
C THR A 202 -50.56 4.40 30.40
N PRO A 203 -50.44 4.41 29.06
CA PRO A 203 -50.40 5.64 28.28
C PRO A 203 -51.81 5.87 27.69
N GLY A 204 -52.42 7.00 28.01
CA GLY A 204 -53.70 7.39 27.39
C GLY A 204 -53.55 7.62 25.89
N MET A 205 -54.38 6.90 25.09
CA MET A 205 -54.83 7.13 23.69
C MET A 205 -53.75 7.30 22.59
N ALA A 206 -53.86 6.83 21.34
CA ALA A 206 -54.92 6.26 20.49
C ALA A 206 -54.26 5.35 19.39
N PRO A 207 -55.01 4.48 18.68
CA PRO A 207 -54.43 3.55 17.69
C PRO A 207 -54.41 4.15 16.26
N MET A 208 -53.29 3.99 15.55
CA MET A 208 -53.27 4.10 14.08
C MET A 208 -52.77 2.81 13.46
N SER A 209 -53.62 2.27 12.59
CA SER A 209 -53.53 0.99 11.92
C SER A 209 -52.38 0.93 10.91
N ALA A 210 -51.50 -0.05 11.03
CA ALA A 210 -50.55 -0.42 9.98
C ALA A 210 -50.99 -1.76 9.36
N ARG A 211 -51.31 -1.73 8.05
CA ARG A 211 -51.61 -2.92 7.25
C ARG A 211 -50.34 -3.71 6.95
N PRO A 212 -50.40 -5.05 6.80
CA PRO A 212 -49.28 -5.88 6.38
C PRO A 212 -49.11 -5.82 4.85
N ARG A 213 -47.87 -5.76 4.36
CA ARG A 213 -47.57 -6.06 2.94
C ARG A 213 -46.66 -7.28 2.87
N GLU A 214 -47.24 -8.36 2.36
CA GLU A 214 -46.60 -9.62 2.02
C GLU A 214 -45.70 -9.48 0.78
N SER A 215 -44.67 -10.32 0.75
CA SER A 215 -43.80 -10.56 -0.41
C SER A 215 -44.45 -11.58 -1.35
N ILE A 216 -44.38 -11.33 -2.66
CA ILE A 216 -44.48 -12.22 -3.85
C ILE A 216 -44.46 -11.22 -5.03
N GLY A 217 -43.58 -11.25 -6.03
CA GLY A 217 -43.06 -12.37 -6.79
C GLY A 217 -43.96 -12.62 -8.01
N GLY A 218 -43.77 -11.93 -9.13
CA GLY A 218 -44.51 -12.27 -10.36
C GLY A 218 -44.56 -11.21 -11.45
N GLN A 219 -44.08 -11.60 -12.63
CA GLN A 219 -44.12 -10.91 -13.92
C GLN A 219 -45.55 -10.66 -14.42
N SER A 220 -45.76 -9.58 -15.20
CA SER A 220 -46.22 -9.62 -16.60
C SER A 220 -46.63 -8.24 -17.13
N ASP A 221 -45.93 -7.81 -18.19
CA ASP A 221 -46.35 -7.09 -19.40
C ASP A 221 -47.65 -6.24 -19.45
N ALA A 222 -47.51 -4.96 -19.87
CA ALA A 222 -48.20 -4.36 -21.04
C ALA A 222 -48.08 -2.81 -21.08
N GLY A 223 -47.42 -2.29 -22.12
CA GLY A 223 -47.87 -1.16 -22.95
C GLY A 223 -47.67 0.30 -22.49
N ILE A 224 -46.71 1.00 -23.11
CA ILE A 224 -46.87 2.20 -24.00
C ILE A 224 -45.50 2.87 -24.25
N PRO A 225 -45.22 3.39 -25.47
CA PRO A 225 -43.86 3.51 -26.02
C PRO A 225 -43.28 4.92 -25.91
N SER A 226 -41.96 5.03 -25.72
CA SER A 226 -41.23 6.26 -26.02
C SER A 226 -39.90 5.93 -26.71
N ARG A 227 -39.77 6.42 -27.94
CA ARG A 227 -38.64 6.23 -28.85
C ARG A 227 -37.45 7.08 -28.40
N ARG A 228 -36.29 6.46 -28.16
CA ARG A 228 -34.95 7.06 -28.27
C ARG A 228 -33.93 6.02 -28.79
N PRO A 229 -32.88 6.47 -29.51
CA PRO A 229 -32.24 5.67 -30.55
C PRO A 229 -31.25 4.64 -30.01
N THR A 230 -31.11 3.59 -30.79
CA THR A 230 -30.21 2.45 -30.66
C THR A 230 -28.74 2.89 -30.54
N ARG A 231 -28.13 2.61 -29.39
CA ARG A 231 -26.67 2.56 -29.27
C ARG A 231 -26.26 1.10 -29.27
N ASP A 232 -25.43 0.75 -30.26
CA ASP A 232 -24.88 -0.57 -30.46
C ASP A 232 -24.41 -1.20 -29.15
N SER A 233 -24.84 -2.45 -28.95
CA SER A 233 -24.33 -3.36 -27.93
C SER A 233 -22.83 -3.56 -28.14
N LEU A 234 -22.03 -2.86 -27.34
CA LEU A 234 -20.61 -3.18 -27.15
C LEU A 234 -20.50 -4.55 -26.47
N PRO A 235 -19.61 -5.44 -26.92
CA PRO A 235 -19.36 -6.70 -26.25
C PRO A 235 -18.76 -6.43 -24.86
N SER A 236 -19.14 -7.27 -23.90
CA SER A 236 -18.52 -7.33 -22.56
C SER A 236 -17.05 -7.71 -22.70
N ALA A 237 -16.19 -6.72 -22.89
CA ALA A 237 -14.74 -6.86 -22.78
C ALA A 237 -14.39 -6.80 -21.29
N THR A 238 -14.39 -7.95 -20.63
CA THR A 238 -13.53 -8.12 -19.45
C THR A 238 -12.10 -8.12 -19.99
N PRO A 239 -11.22 -7.18 -19.59
CA PRO A 239 -9.82 -7.28 -19.92
C PRO A 239 -9.27 -8.48 -19.15
N GLN A 240 -9.14 -9.61 -19.83
CA GLN A 240 -8.25 -10.69 -19.40
C GLN A 240 -6.83 -10.13 -19.46
N SER A 241 -6.43 -9.46 -18.38
CA SER A 241 -5.02 -9.35 -18.01
C SER A 241 -4.53 -10.78 -17.84
N ALA A 242 -3.98 -11.35 -18.90
CA ALA A 242 -3.14 -12.53 -18.80
C ALA A 242 -1.83 -12.05 -18.15
N LEU A 243 -1.84 -11.97 -16.81
CA LEU A 243 -0.61 -11.90 -16.04
C LEU A 243 0.31 -13.02 -16.53
N PRO A 244 1.61 -12.76 -16.77
CA PRO A 244 2.56 -13.81 -17.15
C PRO A 244 2.46 -14.98 -16.15
N THR A 245 1.93 -16.11 -16.60
CA THR A 245 1.64 -17.26 -15.75
C THR A 245 2.89 -18.05 -15.36
N ASP A 246 4.01 -17.80 -16.03
CA ASP A 246 5.29 -18.45 -15.76
C ASP A 246 6.29 -17.44 -15.21
N LEU A 247 6.48 -17.48 -13.89
CA LEU A 247 7.61 -16.82 -13.23
C LEU A 247 8.88 -17.64 -13.44
N SER A 248 10.03 -16.98 -13.57
CA SER A 248 11.31 -17.68 -13.63
C SER A 248 11.59 -18.41 -12.31
N LYS A 249 12.42 -19.46 -12.32
CA LYS A 249 12.82 -20.17 -11.07
C LYS A 249 13.46 -19.25 -10.04
N ALA A 250 14.19 -18.23 -10.49
CA ALA A 250 14.81 -17.24 -9.61
C ALA A 250 13.75 -16.31 -8.98
N ASP A 251 12.76 -15.89 -9.77
CA ASP A 251 11.67 -15.04 -9.29
C ASP A 251 10.73 -15.78 -8.34
N MET A 252 10.42 -17.06 -8.63
CA MET A 252 9.64 -17.90 -7.73
C MET A 252 10.28 -18.03 -6.35
N ALA A 253 11.61 -18.23 -6.29
CA ALA A 253 12.35 -18.28 -5.04
C ALA A 253 12.35 -16.92 -4.31
N ARG A 254 12.50 -15.82 -5.05
CA ARG A 254 12.49 -14.46 -4.50
C ARG A 254 11.13 -14.05 -3.92
N PHE A 255 10.05 -14.42 -4.60
CA PHE A 255 8.67 -14.09 -4.21
C PHE A 255 8.02 -15.15 -3.31
N GLY A 256 8.74 -16.24 -2.98
CA GLY A 256 8.22 -17.32 -2.15
C GLY A 256 7.06 -18.10 -2.77
N VAL A 257 6.92 -18.04 -4.10
CA VAL A 257 5.86 -18.74 -4.84
C VAL A 257 6.30 -20.17 -5.09
N VAL A 258 5.60 -21.13 -4.48
CA VAL A 258 5.84 -22.56 -4.68
C VAL A 258 4.79 -23.09 -5.65
N GLN A 259 5.22 -23.48 -6.85
CA GLN A 259 4.35 -24.15 -7.80
C GLN A 259 4.09 -25.58 -7.30
N THR A 260 2.89 -25.83 -6.80
CA THR A 260 2.48 -27.16 -6.36
C THR A 260 2.22 -28.03 -7.59
N THR A 261 2.87 -29.20 -7.65
CA THR A 261 2.69 -30.18 -8.73
C THR A 261 1.42 -31.01 -8.60
N ASP A 262 0.73 -30.92 -7.46
CA ASP A 262 -0.53 -31.61 -7.19
C ASP A 262 -1.72 -30.90 -7.85
N LYS A 263 -2.60 -31.68 -8.47
CA LYS A 263 -3.91 -31.19 -8.93
C LYS A 263 -4.78 -30.89 -7.72
N LEU A 264 -4.84 -29.62 -7.34
CA LEU A 264 -5.74 -29.13 -6.30
C LEU A 264 -7.19 -29.10 -6.80
N PRO A 265 -8.18 -29.33 -5.90
CA PRO A 265 -9.60 -29.15 -6.26
C PRO A 265 -9.87 -27.70 -6.67
N SER A 266 -10.85 -27.50 -7.56
CA SER A 266 -11.24 -26.17 -8.01
C SER A 266 -11.66 -25.29 -6.82
N GLY A 267 -10.91 -24.22 -6.56
CA GLY A 267 -11.15 -23.28 -5.47
C GLY A 267 -9.89 -22.86 -4.74
N ILE A 268 -10.07 -22.06 -3.69
CA ILE A 268 -8.99 -21.65 -2.78
C ILE A 268 -8.78 -22.80 -1.78
N SER A 269 -7.56 -23.34 -1.73
CA SER A 269 -7.16 -24.36 -0.75
C SER A 269 -6.06 -23.80 0.15
N PHE A 270 -6.17 -24.00 1.45
CA PHE A 270 -5.16 -23.53 2.38
C PHE A 270 -4.13 -24.63 2.66
N ALA A 271 -2.88 -24.24 2.93
CA ALA A 271 -1.83 -25.18 3.33
C ALA A 271 -2.16 -25.90 4.65
N SER A 272 -2.90 -25.23 5.55
CA SER A 272 -3.42 -25.82 6.79
C SER A 272 -4.38 -26.98 6.55
N ASP A 273 -5.09 -27.02 5.42
CA ASP A 273 -6.00 -28.12 5.07
C ASP A 273 -5.24 -29.43 4.85
N LYS A 274 -3.98 -29.37 4.40
CA LYS A 274 -3.12 -30.55 4.25
C LYS A 274 -2.69 -31.13 5.60
N LEU A 275 -2.78 -30.37 6.69
CA LEU A 275 -2.46 -30.82 8.04
C LEU A 275 -3.70 -31.29 8.81
N SER A 276 -4.87 -30.70 8.55
CA SER A 276 -6.11 -31.03 9.26
C SER A 276 -6.82 -32.26 8.67
N LYS A 277 -6.95 -32.34 7.34
CA LYS A 277 -7.71 -33.42 6.67
C LYS A 277 -7.18 -34.83 6.96
N PRO A 278 -5.85 -35.09 6.95
CA PRO A 278 -5.33 -36.43 7.25
C PRO A 278 -5.58 -36.88 8.70
N ARG A 279 -5.77 -35.94 9.63
CA ARG A 279 -6.07 -36.26 11.04
C ARG A 279 -7.51 -36.72 11.25
N THR A 280 -8.38 -36.49 10.28
CA THR A 280 -9.81 -36.81 10.35
C THR A 280 -10.13 -38.02 9.47
N ALA A 281 -10.42 -39.15 10.10
CA ALA A 281 -10.88 -40.36 9.42
C ALA A 281 -12.42 -40.43 9.38
N LYS A 282 -12.97 -41.31 8.53
CA LYS A 282 -14.43 -41.54 8.43
C LYS A 282 -15.05 -42.11 9.72
N SER A 283 -14.24 -42.72 10.58
CA SER A 283 -14.67 -43.28 11.86
C SER A 283 -14.07 -42.47 13.01
N THR A 284 -14.91 -42.02 13.95
CA THR A 284 -14.48 -41.30 15.16
C THR A 284 -13.44 -42.08 15.96
N ILE A 285 -13.61 -43.40 16.06
CA ILE A 285 -12.67 -44.29 16.77
C ILE A 285 -11.29 -44.30 16.07
N GLN A 286 -11.26 -44.26 14.73
CA GLN A 286 -10.00 -44.18 13.99
C GLN A 286 -9.34 -42.80 14.18
N THR A 287 -10.11 -41.72 14.18
CA THR A 287 -9.63 -40.36 14.45
C THR A 287 -8.99 -40.27 15.85
N GLU A 288 -9.61 -40.86 16.88
CA GLU A 288 -9.04 -40.92 18.24
C GLU A 288 -7.75 -41.75 18.29
N LYS A 289 -7.71 -42.90 17.60
CA LYS A 289 -6.49 -43.72 17.51
C LYS A 289 -5.35 -42.98 16.82
N ILE A 290 -5.65 -42.26 15.73
CA ILE A 290 -4.68 -41.41 15.02
C ILE A 290 -4.17 -40.31 15.96
N ALA A 291 -5.08 -39.63 16.68
CA ALA A 291 -4.71 -38.59 17.64
C ALA A 291 -3.79 -39.13 18.76
N ALA A 292 -4.11 -40.31 19.32
CA ALA A 292 -3.30 -40.94 20.35
C ALA A 292 -1.89 -41.35 19.85
N ILE A 293 -1.79 -41.85 18.61
CA ILE A 293 -0.50 -42.18 17.99
C ILE A 293 0.30 -40.91 17.70
N LEU A 294 -0.33 -39.87 17.17
CA LEU A 294 0.37 -38.59 16.91
C LEU A 294 0.85 -37.94 18.21
N GLN A 295 0.06 -38.05 19.29
CA GLN A 295 0.45 -37.57 20.61
C GLN A 295 1.65 -38.35 21.18
N SER A 296 1.71 -39.68 20.98
CA SER A 296 2.85 -40.48 21.45
C SER A 296 4.15 -40.21 20.68
N VAL A 297 4.04 -39.85 19.39
CA VAL A 297 5.17 -39.42 18.56
C VAL A 297 5.59 -37.97 18.86
N GLY A 298 4.81 -37.24 19.65
CA GLY A 298 5.10 -35.86 20.06
C GLY A 298 4.71 -34.81 19.00
N VAL A 299 3.82 -35.15 18.07
CA VAL A 299 3.30 -34.21 17.07
C VAL A 299 2.18 -33.36 17.69
N PRO A 300 2.32 -32.02 17.76
CA PRO A 300 1.29 -31.15 18.32
C PRO A 300 -0.05 -31.26 17.57
N GLU A 301 -1.16 -30.98 18.27
CA GLU A 301 -2.50 -30.95 17.65
C GLU A 301 -2.62 -29.83 16.61
N LEU A 302 -2.03 -28.68 16.90
CA LEU A 302 -1.97 -27.53 16.01
C LEU A 302 -0.51 -27.24 15.63
N ILE A 303 -0.23 -27.22 14.32
CA ILE A 303 1.06 -26.79 13.78
C ILE A 303 0.89 -25.34 13.30
N PRO A 304 1.47 -24.34 13.98
CA PRO A 304 1.18 -22.92 13.72
C PRO A 304 1.76 -22.40 12.41
N LEU A 305 2.79 -23.06 11.85
CA LEU A 305 3.49 -22.64 10.64
C LEU A 305 3.49 -23.79 9.61
N PRO A 306 2.50 -23.85 8.70
CA PRO A 306 2.42 -24.86 7.63
C PRO A 306 3.39 -24.53 6.49
N THR A 307 4.69 -24.66 6.73
CA THR A 307 5.69 -24.51 5.66
C THR A 307 5.70 -25.76 4.75
N PRO A 308 6.11 -25.64 3.47
CA PRO A 308 6.13 -26.78 2.55
C PRO A 308 6.91 -27.99 3.08
N ALA A 309 8.09 -27.75 3.68
CA ALA A 309 8.92 -28.81 4.26
C ALA A 309 8.24 -29.50 5.45
N VAL A 310 7.49 -28.77 6.28
CA VAL A 310 6.75 -29.33 7.42
C VAL A 310 5.60 -30.20 6.93
N ILE A 311 4.91 -29.79 5.87
CA ILE A 311 3.80 -30.55 5.28
C ILE A 311 4.30 -31.88 4.72
N GLU A 312 5.42 -31.90 3.98
CA GLU A 312 6.00 -33.12 3.43
C GLU A 312 6.41 -34.14 4.52
N GLN A 313 7.04 -33.65 5.59
CA GLN A 313 7.39 -34.50 6.74
C GLN A 313 6.13 -35.02 7.45
N PHE A 314 5.10 -34.19 7.59
CA PHE A 314 3.83 -34.60 8.18
C PHE A 314 3.11 -35.67 7.34
N GLU A 315 3.09 -35.53 6.01
CA GLU A 315 2.54 -36.55 5.09
C GLU A 315 3.29 -37.88 5.24
N THR A 316 4.62 -37.85 5.37
CA THR A 316 5.44 -39.05 5.62
C THR A 316 5.08 -39.72 6.94
N ILE A 317 4.88 -38.95 8.01
CA ILE A 317 4.45 -39.47 9.32
C ILE A 317 3.05 -40.09 9.22
N MET A 318 2.10 -39.40 8.59
CA MET A 318 0.73 -39.88 8.42
C MET A 318 0.67 -41.20 7.64
N ASN A 319 1.47 -41.35 6.59
CA ASN A 319 1.57 -42.61 5.85
C ASN A 319 2.05 -43.77 6.75
N LYS A 320 3.03 -43.53 7.61
CA LYS A 320 3.50 -44.53 8.59
C LYS A 320 2.43 -44.86 9.62
N VAL A 321 1.70 -43.87 10.13
CA VAL A 321 0.58 -44.07 11.08
C VAL A 321 -0.50 -44.95 10.46
N GLN A 322 -0.86 -44.72 9.19
CA GLN A 322 -1.84 -45.53 8.48
C GLN A 322 -1.39 -46.99 8.33
N ILE A 323 -0.12 -47.21 7.96
CA ILE A 323 0.44 -48.57 7.86
C ILE A 323 0.39 -49.29 9.22
N VAL A 324 0.72 -48.60 10.31
CA VAL A 324 0.67 -49.19 11.66
C VAL A 324 -0.77 -49.57 12.07
N LEU A 325 -1.75 -48.73 11.73
CA LEU A 325 -3.16 -49.03 11.99
C LEU A 325 -3.64 -50.26 11.21
N ASP A 326 -3.22 -50.40 9.95
CA ASP A 326 -3.56 -51.54 9.12
C ASP A 326 -2.87 -52.83 9.61
N MET A 327 -1.61 -52.75 10.03
CA MET A 327 -0.89 -53.89 10.64
C MET A 327 -1.54 -54.32 11.95
N ARG A 328 -1.93 -53.38 12.81
CA ARG A 328 -2.66 -53.69 14.04
C ARG A 328 -3.98 -54.39 13.75
N LYS A 329 -4.72 -53.94 12.74
CA LYS A 329 -5.98 -54.57 12.34
C LYS A 329 -5.78 -56.03 11.87
N ILE A 330 -4.70 -56.30 11.15
CA ILE A 330 -4.34 -57.67 10.73
C ILE A 330 -3.96 -58.51 11.94
N ALA A 331 -3.13 -57.99 12.85
CA ALA A 331 -2.73 -58.69 14.06
C ALA A 331 -3.92 -59.04 14.96
N GLU A 332 -4.85 -58.10 15.19
CA GLU A 332 -6.07 -58.34 15.96
C GLU A 332 -6.94 -59.44 15.31
N LYS A 333 -6.96 -59.51 13.97
CA LYS A 333 -7.68 -60.56 13.24
C LYS A 333 -7.01 -61.93 13.42
N GLU A 334 -5.68 -62.01 13.26
CA GLU A 334 -4.94 -63.26 13.44
C GLU A 334 -5.02 -63.79 14.88
N GLU A 335 -4.94 -62.90 15.88
CA GLU A 335 -5.10 -63.26 17.29
C GLU A 335 -6.49 -63.82 17.57
N GLN A 336 -7.54 -63.22 17.00
CA GLN A 336 -8.90 -63.72 17.11
C GLN A 336 -9.04 -65.12 16.46
N GLU A 337 -8.48 -65.31 15.27
CA GLU A 337 -8.50 -66.61 14.61
C GLU A 337 -7.74 -67.69 15.40
N LEU A 338 -6.60 -67.36 16.01
CA LEU A 338 -5.86 -68.28 16.88
C LEU A 338 -6.65 -68.65 18.13
N LYS A 339 -7.29 -67.66 18.77
CA LYS A 339 -8.10 -67.87 19.97
C LYS A 339 -9.31 -68.75 19.71
N VAL A 340 -9.94 -68.60 18.54
CA VAL A 340 -11.04 -69.49 18.09
C VAL A 340 -10.55 -70.90 17.79
N ARG A 341 -9.32 -71.08 17.27
CA ARG A 341 -8.74 -72.41 17.02
C ARG A 341 -8.30 -73.14 18.30
N GLN A 342 -8.04 -72.41 19.38
CA GLN A 342 -7.61 -72.97 20.66
C GLN A 342 -8.76 -73.29 21.63
N ALA A 343 -9.95 -72.73 21.41
CA ALA A 343 -11.15 -72.95 22.21
C ALA A 343 -11.95 -74.17 21.72
#